data_AF-A0A2H3CJX2-F1
#
_entry.id   AF-A0A2H3CJX2-F1
#
_cell.length_a   1.000
_cell.length_b   1.000
_cell.length_c   1.000
_cell.angle_alpha   90.00
_cell.angle_beta   90.00
_cell.angle_gamma   90.00
#
_symmetry.space_group_name_H-M   'P 1'
#
loop_
_entity.id
_entity.type
_entity.pdbx_description
1 polymer ?
#
loop_
_entity_poly.entity_id
_entity_poly.type
_entity_poly.pdbx_seq_one_letter_code
_entity_poly.pdbx_strand_id
1 'polypeptide(L)'
;MTNPYFDRQHLTAIIESLPRIRELHADFWGTESLLGSSIFLTETGAPNLVSLSLLMNKEPHFVGMQPTLHKLFNDEMPKLKHLCLGYFTSWPKGYFTNLTHLCLYDQDQSSRPSTSAFLDMLETSPQLETLAL
;
A
#
# COMPACT_ATOMS: atom_id res chain seq x y z
N MET A 1 -10.50 24.53 10.04
CA MET A 1 -11.05 23.78 8.90
C MET A 1 -11.01 22.31 9.29
N THR A 2 -12.16 21.67 9.45
CA THR A 2 -12.24 20.24 9.75
C THR A 2 -11.83 19.47 8.50
N ASN A 3 -10.69 18.76 8.57
CA ASN A 3 -10.30 17.85 7.51
C ASN A 3 -11.40 16.78 7.39
N PRO A 4 -12.00 16.55 6.21
CA PRO A 4 -13.02 15.52 6.06
C PRO A 4 -12.32 14.16 6.20
N TYR A 5 -12.39 13.59 7.40
CA TYR A 5 -11.93 12.24 7.64
C TYR A 5 -12.92 11.26 7.01
N PHE A 6 -12.43 10.33 6.20
CA PHE A 6 -13.24 9.19 5.76
C PHE A 6 -13.67 8.40 6.99
N ASP A 7 -14.97 8.38 7.28
CA ASP A 7 -15.47 7.49 8.31
C ASP A 7 -15.50 6.03 7.81
N ARG A 8 -15.87 5.11 8.70
CA ARG A 8 -15.95 3.68 8.40
C ARG A 8 -16.87 3.36 7.21
N GLN A 9 -17.98 4.06 7.05
CA GLN A 9 -18.95 3.78 5.97
C GLN A 9 -18.38 4.14 4.61
N HIS A 10 -17.67 5.27 4.53
CA HIS A 10 -16.99 5.67 3.30
C HIS A 10 -15.90 4.68 2.91
N LEU A 11 -15.11 4.19 3.87
CA LEU A 11 -14.10 3.17 3.60
C LEU A 11 -14.71 1.84 3.14
N THR A 12 -15.81 1.40 3.75
CA THR A 12 -16.54 0.19 3.30
C THR A 12 -17.03 0.34 1.85
N ALA A 13 -17.61 1.49 1.49
CA ALA A 13 -18.07 1.72 0.13
C ALA A 13 -16.93 1.74 -0.91
N ILE A 14 -15.76 2.29 -0.52
CA ILE A 14 -14.54 2.25 -1.35
C ILE A 14 -14.08 0.80 -1.54
N ILE A 15 -14.07 0.01 -0.46
CA ILE A 15 -13.69 -1.41 -0.47
C ILE A 15 -14.59 -2.23 -1.40
N GLU A 16 -15.91 -2.07 -1.29
CA GLU A 16 -16.88 -2.75 -2.16
C GLU A 16 -16.71 -2.36 -3.63
N SER A 17 -16.12 -1.19 -3.89
CA SER A 17 -15.84 -0.69 -5.23
C SER A 17 -14.45 -1.08 -5.75
N LEU A 18 -13.59 -1.77 -4.98
CA LEU A 18 -12.21 -2.10 -5.39
C LEU A 18 -12.12 -2.84 -6.73
N PRO A 19 -13.01 -3.79 -7.09
CA PRO A 19 -12.93 -4.49 -8.37
C PRO A 19 -13.01 -3.59 -9.60
N ARG A 20 -13.65 -2.41 -9.50
CA ARG A 20 -13.79 -1.43 -10.60
C ARG A 20 -12.80 -0.28 -10.50
N ILE A 21 -12.14 -0.11 -9.35
CA ILE A 21 -11.17 0.97 -9.14
C ILE A 21 -9.88 0.64 -9.87
N ARG A 22 -9.36 1.64 -10.59
CA ARG A 22 -8.07 1.55 -11.29
C ARG A 22 -6.97 2.30 -10.56
N GLU A 23 -7.33 3.30 -9.78
CA GLU A 23 -6.38 4.17 -9.10
C GLU A 23 -6.90 4.44 -7.68
N LEU A 24 -6.09 4.13 -6.68
CA LEU A 24 -6.42 4.35 -5.27
C LEU A 24 -5.27 5.11 -4.61
N HIS A 25 -5.55 6.33 -4.18
CA HIS A 25 -4.58 7.19 -3.51
C HIS A 25 -5.16 7.59 -2.16
N ALA A 26 -4.56 7.07 -1.09
CA ALA A 26 -5.02 7.30 0.26
C ALA A 26 -3.89 7.86 1.12
N ASP A 27 -4.18 9.00 1.73
CA ASP A 27 -3.35 9.66 2.71
C ASP A 27 -4.05 9.56 4.07
N PHE A 28 -3.38 8.88 5.00
CA PHE A 28 -3.88 8.63 6.35
C PHE A 28 -3.23 9.56 7.38
N TRP A 29 -2.66 10.68 6.92
CA TRP A 29 -2.11 11.70 7.80
C TRP A 29 -3.16 12.20 8.80
N GLY A 30 -2.88 11.99 10.09
CA GLY A 30 -3.81 12.30 11.19
C GLY A 30 -5.02 11.38 11.40
N THR A 31 -5.10 10.19 10.76
CA THR A 31 -6.12 9.17 11.08
C THR A 31 -5.53 8.02 11.88
N GLU A 32 -5.46 8.16 13.20
CA GLU A 32 -4.84 7.20 14.13
C GLU A 32 -5.50 5.81 14.16
N SER A 33 -6.72 5.64 13.60
CA SER A 33 -7.58 4.50 13.94
C SER A 33 -7.98 3.56 12.80
N LEU A 34 -7.93 3.95 11.52
CA LEU A 34 -8.70 3.23 10.48
C LEU A 34 -7.97 2.02 9.89
N LEU A 35 -6.64 2.04 9.86
CA LEU A 35 -5.83 0.93 9.32
C LEU A 35 -5.56 -0.19 10.32
N GLY A 36 -5.62 0.13 11.61
CA GLY A 36 -5.61 -0.87 12.68
C GLY A 36 -6.91 -1.66 12.80
N SER A 37 -8.01 -1.13 12.23
CA SER A 37 -9.25 -1.90 12.14
C SER A 37 -9.18 -2.90 10.98
N SER A 38 -9.56 -4.14 11.27
CA SER A 38 -9.79 -5.27 10.36
C SER A 38 -10.72 -4.99 9.16
N ILE A 39 -11.19 -3.75 8.96
CA ILE A 39 -12.02 -3.33 7.83
C ILE A 39 -11.32 -3.49 6.49
N PHE A 40 -10.00 -3.45 6.46
CA PHE A 40 -9.21 -3.70 5.25
C PHE A 40 -8.98 -5.18 4.97
N LEU A 41 -9.44 -6.11 5.82
CA LEU A 41 -9.44 -7.53 5.48
C LEU A 41 -10.61 -7.80 4.56
N THR A 42 -10.38 -7.59 3.27
CA THR A 42 -11.42 -7.76 2.25
C THR A 42 -11.21 -9.09 1.55
N GLU A 43 -12.27 -9.87 1.36
CA GLU A 43 -12.26 -11.01 0.44
C GLU A 43 -12.25 -10.54 -1.03
N THR A 44 -12.32 -9.23 -1.26
CA THR A 44 -12.51 -8.62 -2.56
C THR A 44 -11.18 -8.13 -3.11
N GLY A 45 -10.66 -8.84 -4.12
CA GLY A 45 -9.44 -8.44 -4.79
C GLY A 45 -9.53 -7.04 -5.44
N ALA A 46 -8.38 -6.50 -5.85
CA ALA A 46 -8.32 -5.30 -6.67
C ALA A 46 -7.72 -5.60 -8.06
N PRO A 47 -8.34 -6.49 -8.85
CA PRO A 47 -7.77 -7.04 -10.07
C PRO A 47 -7.54 -6.01 -11.19
N ASN A 48 -8.24 -4.87 -11.11
CA ASN A 48 -8.16 -3.80 -12.08
C ASN A 48 -7.29 -2.61 -11.63
N LEU A 49 -6.72 -2.67 -10.42
CA LEU A 49 -5.90 -1.61 -9.88
C LEU A 49 -4.59 -1.50 -10.66
N VAL A 50 -4.30 -0.28 -11.11
CA VAL A 50 -3.11 0.10 -11.90
C VAL A 50 -2.18 1.00 -11.08
N SER A 51 -2.75 1.85 -10.23
CA SER A 51 -2.02 2.81 -9.42
C SER A 51 -2.47 2.75 -7.96
N LEU A 52 -1.50 2.62 -7.04
CA LEU A 52 -1.74 2.60 -5.61
C LEU A 52 -0.79 3.59 -4.91
N SER A 53 -1.35 4.45 -4.06
CA SER A 53 -0.57 5.25 -3.12
C SER A 53 -1.15 5.11 -1.72
N LEU A 54 -0.32 4.73 -0.77
CA LEU A 54 -0.67 4.60 0.64
C LEU A 54 0.35 5.37 1.46
N LEU A 55 -0.07 6.51 2.01
CA LEU A 55 0.77 7.35 2.87
C LEU A 55 0.28 7.20 4.31
N MET A 56 1.09 6.53 5.13
CA MET A 56 0.76 6.22 6.52
C MET A 56 1.33 7.27 7.47
N ASN A 57 0.84 7.31 8.71
CA ASN A 57 1.40 8.13 9.79
C ASN A 57 2.66 7.48 10.41
N LYS A 58 3.55 8.33 10.94
CA LYS A 58 4.76 7.98 11.70
C LYS A 58 4.48 7.40 13.11
N GLU A 59 3.35 6.74 13.34
CA GLU A 59 3.06 6.27 14.69
C GLU A 59 3.84 4.99 15.04
N PRO A 60 4.58 4.98 16.17
CA PRO A 60 5.49 3.89 16.55
C PRO A 60 4.76 2.58 16.91
N HIS A 61 3.43 2.58 16.98
CA HIS A 61 2.63 1.42 17.36
C HIS A 61 2.24 0.50 16.19
N PHE A 62 2.52 0.89 14.94
CA PHE A 62 2.21 0.08 13.76
C PHE A 62 3.25 -1.03 13.47
N VAL A 63 4.27 -1.19 14.31
CA VAL A 63 5.31 -2.24 14.19
C VAL A 63 4.72 -3.67 14.25
N GLY A 64 3.49 -3.84 14.77
CA GLY A 64 2.78 -5.13 14.79
C GLY A 64 1.57 -5.23 13.85
N MET A 65 1.17 -4.12 13.21
CA MET A 65 0.01 -4.04 12.32
C MET A 65 0.41 -3.49 10.96
N GLN A 66 1.52 -3.96 10.39
CA GLN A 66 1.75 -3.76 8.95
C GLN A 66 0.57 -4.48 8.26
N PRO A 67 -0.45 -3.76 7.74
CA PRO A 67 -1.54 -4.40 7.02
C PRO A 67 -0.85 -4.90 5.76
N THR A 68 -0.46 -6.18 5.75
CA THR A 68 0.23 -6.72 4.60
C THR A 68 -0.66 -6.44 3.40
N LEU A 69 -0.15 -5.73 2.39
CA LEU A 69 -0.92 -5.35 1.20
C LEU A 69 -1.67 -6.56 0.58
N HIS A 70 -1.10 -7.76 0.78
CA HIS A 70 -1.75 -9.06 0.64
C HIS A 70 -3.19 -9.11 1.19
N LYS A 71 -3.35 -8.83 2.49
CA LYS A 71 -4.62 -8.86 3.23
C LYS A 71 -5.62 -7.80 2.77
N LEU A 72 -5.12 -6.69 2.22
CA LEU A 72 -5.98 -5.59 1.74
C LEU A 72 -6.69 -5.94 0.43
N PHE A 73 -5.98 -6.63 -0.46
CA PHE A 73 -6.41 -6.84 -1.84
C PHE A 73 -6.53 -8.32 -2.23
N ASN A 74 -6.69 -9.21 -1.24
CA ASN A 74 -6.79 -10.66 -1.42
C ASN A 74 -5.76 -11.23 -2.42
N ASP A 75 -4.55 -10.71 -2.35
CA ASP A 75 -3.42 -11.07 -3.20
C ASP A 75 -3.58 -10.81 -4.72
N GLU A 76 -4.66 -10.12 -5.14
CA GLU A 76 -5.01 -9.93 -6.54
C GLU A 76 -4.84 -8.49 -7.01
N MET A 77 -3.64 -8.17 -7.52
CA MET A 77 -3.36 -6.90 -8.22
C MET A 77 -2.50 -7.11 -9.48
N PRO A 78 -2.92 -7.96 -10.44
CA PRO A 78 -2.11 -8.32 -11.61
C PRO A 78 -1.78 -7.13 -12.54
N LYS A 79 -2.56 -6.05 -12.47
CA LYS A 79 -2.41 -4.86 -13.33
C LYS A 79 -1.66 -3.71 -12.67
N LEU A 80 -1.18 -3.88 -11.44
CA LEU A 80 -0.53 -2.80 -10.70
C LEU A 80 0.80 -2.44 -11.37
N LYS A 81 0.93 -1.15 -11.72
CA LYS A 81 2.10 -0.58 -12.39
C LYS A 81 2.75 0.54 -11.59
N HIS A 82 1.98 1.27 -10.80
CA HIS A 82 2.48 2.38 -9.99
C HIS A 82 2.22 2.09 -8.52
N LEU A 83 3.28 2.11 -7.72
CA LEU A 83 3.22 1.89 -6.28
C LEU A 83 3.94 3.01 -5.55
N CYS A 84 3.24 3.67 -4.63
CA CYS A 84 3.80 4.65 -3.72
C CYS A 84 3.47 4.26 -2.27
N LEU A 85 4.50 4.11 -1.45
CA LEU A 85 4.38 3.69 -0.06
C LEU A 85 5.12 4.65 0.88
N GLY A 86 4.37 5.31 1.76
CA GLY A 86 4.89 6.11 2.87
C GLY A 86 4.88 5.30 4.17
N TYR A 87 6.03 5.22 4.86
CA TYR A 87 6.20 4.51 6.14
C TYR A 87 5.97 2.98 6.12
N PHE A 88 5.80 2.38 4.93
CA PHE A 88 5.55 0.95 4.78
C PHE A 88 6.85 0.16 4.56
N THR A 89 7.25 -0.66 5.54
CA THR A 89 8.54 -1.37 5.53
C THR A 89 8.44 -2.87 5.24
N SER A 90 7.24 -3.41 5.03
CA SER A 90 7.06 -4.80 4.56
C SER A 90 6.93 -4.86 3.04
N TRP A 91 7.93 -5.43 2.35
CA TRP A 91 7.85 -5.65 0.89
C TRP A 91 7.68 -7.14 0.60
N PRO A 92 6.46 -7.62 0.33
CA PRO A 92 6.24 -9.03 0.04
C PRO A 92 6.95 -9.42 -1.27
N LYS A 93 7.83 -10.42 -1.20
CA LYS A 93 8.52 -10.97 -2.38
C LYS A 93 7.49 -11.58 -3.33
N GLY A 94 7.59 -11.27 -4.61
CA GLY A 94 6.74 -11.86 -5.67
C GLY A 94 5.37 -11.22 -5.83
N TYR A 95 5.03 -10.19 -5.04
CA TYR A 95 3.73 -9.52 -5.13
C TYR A 95 3.70 -8.43 -6.21
N PHE A 96 4.81 -7.74 -6.39
CA PHE A 96 4.96 -6.64 -7.33
C PHE A 96 5.84 -7.06 -8.50
N THR A 97 5.20 -7.64 -9.52
CA THR A 97 5.92 -8.24 -10.65
C THR A 97 5.92 -7.37 -11.92
N ASN A 98 5.04 -6.36 -11.97
CA ASN A 98 4.81 -5.56 -13.17
C ASN A 98 4.93 -4.05 -12.91
N LEU A 99 5.71 -3.63 -11.89
CA LEU A 99 5.85 -2.21 -11.61
C LEU A 99 6.68 -1.52 -12.69
N THR A 100 6.21 -0.33 -13.05
CA THR A 100 6.92 0.65 -13.88
C THR A 100 7.35 1.86 -13.05
N HIS A 101 6.63 2.16 -11.97
CA HIS A 101 6.95 3.25 -11.04
C HIS A 101 6.88 2.75 -9.60
N LEU A 102 7.96 2.98 -8.86
CA LEU A 102 8.05 2.71 -7.43
C LEU A 102 8.48 3.99 -6.70
N CYS A 103 7.70 4.37 -5.70
CA CYS A 103 8.01 5.43 -4.76
C CYS A 103 7.98 4.89 -3.33
N LEU A 104 9.08 5.03 -2.61
CA LEU A 104 9.20 4.71 -1.20
C LEU A 104 9.53 6.00 -0.47
N TYR A 105 8.72 6.40 0.51
CA TYR A 105 8.92 7.64 1.27
C TYR A 105 8.90 7.36 2.77
N ASP A 106 9.69 8.13 3.53
CA ASP A 106 9.78 8.10 4.99
C ASP A 106 9.83 6.68 5.58
N GLN A 107 10.69 5.84 4.99
CA GLN A 107 10.88 4.46 5.43
C GLN A 107 11.57 4.44 6.80
N ASP A 108 10.94 3.80 7.79
CA ASP A 108 11.51 3.70 9.13
C ASP A 108 12.85 2.94 9.12
N GLN A 109 13.91 3.56 9.62
CA GLN A 109 15.27 3.03 9.53
C GLN A 109 15.44 1.71 10.31
N SER A 110 14.65 1.51 11.38
CA SER A 110 14.76 0.32 12.24
C SER A 110 14.07 -0.91 11.65
N SER A 111 13.10 -0.71 10.76
CA SER A 111 12.28 -1.78 10.18
C SER A 111 12.42 -1.93 8.66
N ARG A 112 13.03 -0.96 7.96
CA ARG A 112 13.21 -1.06 6.51
C ARG A 112 14.02 -2.31 6.14
N PRO A 113 13.69 -2.99 5.03
CA PRO A 113 14.45 -4.16 4.58
C PRO A 113 15.91 -3.80 4.26
N SER A 114 16.77 -4.81 4.26
CA SER A 114 18.17 -4.64 3.84
C SER A 114 18.26 -4.18 2.39
N THR A 115 19.39 -3.56 2.02
CA THR A 115 19.68 -3.23 0.62
C THR A 115 19.56 -4.45 -0.29
N SER A 116 19.96 -5.64 0.16
CA SER A 116 19.78 -6.86 -0.63
C SER A 116 18.31 -7.20 -0.87
N ALA A 117 17.46 -7.12 0.16
CA ALA A 117 16.03 -7.37 0.00
C ALA A 117 15.34 -6.31 -0.88
N PHE A 118 15.83 -5.07 -0.86
CA PHE A 118 15.42 -4.04 -1.80
C PHE A 118 15.75 -4.42 -3.25
N LEU A 119 16.99 -4.84 -3.50
CA LEU A 119 17.43 -5.27 -4.83
C LEU A 119 16.65 -6.50 -5.33
N ASP A 120 16.43 -7.49 -4.47
CA ASP A 120 15.60 -8.66 -4.78
C ASP A 120 14.19 -8.26 -5.25
N MET A 121 13.60 -7.22 -4.66
CA MET A 121 12.29 -6.70 -5.08
C MET A 121 12.36 -5.95 -6.41
N LEU A 122 13.42 -5.20 -6.68
CA LEU A 122 13.60 -4.55 -7.99
C LEU A 122 13.72 -5.59 -9.11
N GLU A 123 14.39 -6.71 -8.85
CA GLU A 123 14.51 -7.82 -9.80
C GLU A 123 13.15 -8.42 -10.19
N THR A 124 12.12 -8.34 -9.32
CA THR A 124 10.79 -8.85 -9.68
C THR A 124 10.04 -7.95 -10.64
N SER A 125 10.47 -6.70 -10.85
CA SER A 125 9.83 -5.73 -11.75
C SER A 125 10.80 -5.28 -12.85
N PRO A 126 11.09 -6.12 -13.87
CA PRO A 126 12.05 -5.80 -14.93
C PRO A 126 11.64 -4.63 -15.84
N GLN A 127 10.38 -4.17 -15.74
CA GLN A 127 9.84 -3.01 -16.47
C GLN A 127 9.90 -1.71 -15.66
N LEU A 128 10.63 -1.68 -14.54
CA LEU A 128 10.71 -0.49 -13.71
C LEU A 128 11.45 0.63 -14.44
N GLU A 129 10.76 1.75 -14.65
CA GLU A 129 11.24 2.94 -15.36
C GLU A 129 11.55 4.08 -14.38
N THR A 130 10.76 4.20 -13.31
CA THR A 130 10.88 5.26 -12.31
C THR A 130 11.06 4.69 -10.92
N LEU A 131 12.09 5.18 -10.23
CA LEU A 131 12.38 4.89 -8.83
C LEU A 131 12.54 6.21 -8.05
N ALA A 132 11.74 6.39 -7.01
CA ALA A 132 11.82 7.48 -6.05
C ALA A 132 11.97 6.92 -4.63
N LEU A 133 12.94 7.44 -3.87
CA LEU A 133 13.35 6.95 -2.55
C LEU A 133 13.41 8.07 -1.51
#